data_AF-T0SZF6-F1
#
_entry.id   AF-T0SZF6-F1
#
_cell.length_a   1.000
_cell.length_b   1.000
_cell.length_c   1.000
_cell.angle_alpha   90.00
_cell.angle_beta   90.00
_cell.angle_gamma   90.00
#
_symmetry.space_group_name_H-M   'P 1'
#
loop_
_entity.id
_entity.type
_entity.pdbx_description
1 polymer ?
#
loop_
_entity_poly.entity_id
_entity_poly.type
_entity_poly.pdbx_seq_one_letter_code
_entity_poly.pdbx_strand_id
1 'polypeptide(L)'
;MKKILLAYVILTSYVSAQSLLHCLGAEESHYAKQKYTGPNYRLNQLMIEEISSLSDLKVIPRVYKKICQDKSNYPSLLLLENLIHPKERLFQTSKNQFIEKSSLETIKENSGRLLITYLSYLQTVAKTPKCIEKEIPEIIPLYSRYRYLEDIVDPKDMNGSYNEIKAIFSKLKHADKILERCSQRATKNN
;
A
#
# COMPACT_ATOMS: atom_id res chain seq x y z
N MET A 1 -41.45 34.83 -35.15
CA MET A 1 -41.72 33.53 -34.50
C MET A 1 -40.38 32.90 -34.13
N LYS A 2 -40.13 32.76 -32.82
CA LYS A 2 -38.86 32.31 -32.22
C LYS A 2 -38.64 30.82 -32.52
N LYS A 3 -37.54 30.46 -33.20
CA LYS A 3 -37.02 29.08 -33.20
C LYS A 3 -35.80 29.05 -32.28
N ILE A 4 -36.02 28.68 -31.03
CA ILE A 4 -34.95 28.41 -30.07
C ILE A 4 -34.48 26.99 -30.33
N LEU A 5 -33.32 26.85 -30.96
CA LEU A 5 -32.63 25.58 -31.16
C LEU A 5 -32.03 25.18 -29.81
N LEU A 6 -32.70 24.27 -29.10
CA LEU A 6 -32.22 23.70 -27.84
C LEU A 6 -31.14 22.67 -28.17
N ALA A 7 -29.88 23.09 -28.14
CA ALA A 7 -28.74 22.18 -28.24
C ALA A 7 -28.63 21.39 -26.93
N TYR A 8 -29.14 20.16 -26.93
CA TYR A 8 -28.98 19.21 -25.84
C TYR A 8 -27.52 18.74 -25.82
N VAL A 9 -26.67 19.43 -25.06
CA VAL A 9 -25.31 18.97 -24.77
C VAL A 9 -25.45 17.78 -23.84
N ILE A 10 -25.41 16.57 -24.42
CA ILE A 10 -25.25 15.34 -23.66
C ILE A 10 -23.81 15.36 -23.12
N LEU A 11 -23.64 15.91 -21.93
CA LEU A 11 -22.46 15.69 -21.09
C LEU A 11 -22.46 14.20 -20.73
N THR A 12 -21.92 13.38 -21.62
CA THR A 12 -21.56 12.01 -21.28
C THR A 12 -20.41 12.10 -20.28
N SER A 13 -20.74 11.98 -19.00
CA SER A 13 -19.76 11.73 -17.96
C SER A 13 -19.10 10.39 -18.30
N TYR A 14 -17.93 10.44 -18.93
CA TYR A 14 -17.04 9.28 -19.02
C TYR A 14 -16.62 8.95 -17.59
N VAL A 15 -17.37 8.05 -16.94
CA VAL A 15 -16.91 7.38 -15.73
C VAL A 15 -15.79 6.44 -16.19
N SER A 16 -14.59 6.98 -16.34
CA SER A 16 -13.40 6.14 -16.47
C SER A 16 -13.33 5.32 -15.20
N ALA A 17 -13.34 3.99 -15.32
CA ALA A 17 -13.01 3.13 -14.19
C ALA A 17 -11.58 3.50 -13.75
N GLN A 18 -11.46 4.26 -12.67
CA GLN A 18 -10.16 4.73 -12.20
C GLN A 18 -9.38 3.51 -11.69
N SER A 19 -8.22 3.26 -12.29
CA SER A 19 -7.36 2.14 -11.93
C SER A 19 -6.60 2.41 -10.64
N LEU A 20 -6.11 1.36 -9.96
CA LEU A 20 -5.20 1.52 -8.83
C LEU A 20 -3.97 2.32 -9.22
N LEU A 21 -3.44 2.10 -10.42
CA LEU A 21 -2.27 2.82 -10.91
C LEU A 21 -2.52 4.32 -11.01
N HIS A 22 -3.70 4.74 -11.47
CA HIS A 22 -4.08 6.16 -11.47
C HIS A 22 -4.13 6.74 -10.05
N CYS A 23 -4.68 5.99 -9.09
CA CYS A 23 -4.73 6.37 -7.69
C CYS A 23 -3.33 6.50 -7.05
N LEU A 24 -2.45 5.51 -7.28
CA LEU A 24 -1.08 5.53 -6.79
C LEU A 24 -0.24 6.62 -7.46
N GLY A 25 -0.44 6.87 -8.77
CA GLY A 25 0.23 7.97 -9.47
C GLY A 25 -0.23 9.36 -8.99
N ALA A 26 -1.50 9.50 -8.56
CA ALA A 26 -1.97 10.73 -7.93
C ALA A 26 -1.30 10.96 -6.56
N GLU A 27 -1.10 9.91 -5.78
CA GLU A 27 -0.31 9.95 -4.54
C GLU A 27 1.16 10.29 -4.82
N GLU A 28 1.77 9.67 -5.83
CA GLU A 28 3.15 9.98 -6.25
C GLU A 28 3.31 11.46 -6.64
N SER A 29 2.37 11.97 -7.46
CA SER A 29 2.34 13.37 -7.88
C SER A 29 2.20 14.32 -6.70
N HIS A 30 1.45 13.94 -5.66
CA HIS A 30 1.34 14.71 -4.44
C HIS A 30 2.70 14.85 -3.73
N TYR A 31 3.42 13.75 -3.55
CA TYR A 31 4.76 13.77 -2.96
C TYR A 31 5.75 14.58 -3.81
N ALA A 32 5.73 14.40 -5.13
CA ALA A 32 6.59 15.12 -6.06
C ALA A 32 6.39 16.65 -5.99
N LYS A 33 5.13 17.11 -5.94
CA LYS A 33 4.79 18.54 -5.79
C LYS A 33 5.33 19.14 -4.49
N GLN A 34 5.38 18.33 -3.43
CA GLN A 34 5.93 18.72 -2.13
C GLN A 34 7.43 18.52 -2.01
N LYS A 35 8.10 17.95 -3.04
CA LYS A 35 9.49 17.50 -2.98
C LYS A 35 9.77 16.55 -1.81
N TYR A 36 8.75 15.80 -1.39
CA TYR A 36 8.87 14.86 -0.28
C TYR A 36 9.49 13.56 -0.78
N THR A 37 10.58 13.14 -0.14
CA THR A 37 11.33 11.91 -0.48
C THR A 37 11.39 10.92 0.69
N GLY A 38 10.46 11.03 1.63
CA GLY A 38 10.44 10.22 2.85
C GLY A 38 9.81 8.83 2.65
N PRO A 39 9.55 8.12 3.77
CA PRO A 39 9.09 6.74 3.72
C PRO A 39 7.83 6.48 2.92
N ASN A 40 6.82 7.35 3.01
CA ASN A 40 5.56 7.10 2.31
C ASN A 40 5.73 7.24 0.78
N TYR A 41 6.67 8.09 0.34
CA TYR A 41 7.03 8.19 -1.08
C TYR A 41 7.71 6.91 -1.54
N ARG A 42 8.63 6.37 -0.73
CA ARG A 42 9.28 5.10 -1.05
C ARG A 42 8.29 3.94 -1.12
N LEU A 43 7.34 3.87 -0.18
CA LEU A 43 6.28 2.85 -0.22
C LEU A 43 5.43 2.98 -1.48
N ASN A 44 5.03 4.20 -1.83
CA ASN A 44 4.26 4.46 -3.05
C ASN A 44 4.99 3.96 -4.31
N GLN A 45 6.30 4.22 -4.44
CA GLN A 45 7.09 3.70 -5.57
C GLN A 45 7.10 2.17 -5.64
N LEU A 46 7.32 1.50 -4.50
CA LEU A 46 7.26 0.02 -4.42
C LEU A 46 5.88 -0.52 -4.83
N MET A 47 4.81 0.16 -4.41
CA MET A 47 3.45 -0.24 -4.77
C MET A 47 3.13 0.01 -6.25
N ILE A 48 3.65 1.10 -6.84
CA ILE A 48 3.50 1.35 -8.29
C ILE A 48 4.19 0.25 -9.09
N GLU A 49 5.42 -0.08 -8.72
CA GLU A 49 6.19 -1.16 -9.35
C GLU A 49 5.40 -2.49 -9.30
N GLU A 50 4.95 -2.90 -8.11
CA GLU A 50 4.19 -4.14 -7.94
C GLU A 50 2.89 -4.13 -8.75
N ILE A 51 2.08 -3.06 -8.65
CA ILE A 51 0.79 -2.98 -9.35
C ILE A 51 0.94 -2.88 -10.86
N SER A 52 1.99 -2.23 -11.35
CA SER A 52 2.25 -2.10 -12.80
C SER A 52 2.57 -3.44 -13.46
N SER A 53 3.07 -4.41 -12.69
CA SER A 53 3.39 -5.75 -13.16
C SER A 53 2.15 -6.65 -13.37
N LEU A 54 1.00 -6.23 -12.85
CA LEU A 54 -0.22 -7.04 -12.87
C LEU A 54 -1.06 -6.76 -14.11
N SER A 55 -1.79 -7.79 -14.55
CA SER A 55 -2.86 -7.66 -15.54
C SER A 55 -3.95 -6.68 -15.05
N ASP A 56 -4.84 -6.21 -15.94
CA ASP A 56 -5.89 -5.20 -15.68
C ASP A 56 -6.92 -5.62 -14.58
N LEU A 57 -6.46 -5.66 -13.33
CA LEU A 57 -7.25 -6.05 -12.17
C LEU A 57 -8.22 -4.93 -11.81
N LYS A 58 -9.52 -5.21 -11.96
CA LYS A 58 -10.57 -4.26 -11.60
C LYS A 58 -10.85 -4.29 -10.11
N VAL A 59 -10.57 -3.20 -9.42
CA VAL A 59 -10.94 -3.03 -8.00
C VAL A 59 -12.44 -2.79 -7.85
N ILE A 60 -13.02 -3.34 -6.79
CA ILE A 60 -14.41 -3.09 -6.42
C ILE A 60 -14.58 -1.59 -6.08
N PRO A 61 -15.55 -0.87 -6.67
CA PRO A 61 -15.66 0.59 -6.52
C PRO A 61 -15.71 1.10 -5.08
N ARG A 62 -16.37 0.36 -4.17
CA ARG A 62 -16.42 0.67 -2.74
C ARG A 62 -15.03 0.61 -2.10
N VAL A 63 -14.25 -0.41 -2.42
CA VAL A 63 -12.87 -0.59 -1.94
C VAL A 63 -11.97 0.49 -2.51
N TYR A 64 -12.09 0.76 -3.81
CA TYR A 64 -11.34 1.84 -4.45
C TYR A 64 -11.58 3.17 -3.73
N LYS A 65 -12.85 3.53 -3.44
CA LYS A 65 -13.18 4.74 -2.69
C LYS A 65 -12.52 4.77 -1.31
N LYS A 66 -12.53 3.65 -0.58
CA LYS A 66 -11.92 3.54 0.75
C LYS A 66 -10.40 3.70 0.72
N ILE A 67 -9.72 3.16 -0.30
CA ILE A 67 -8.26 3.23 -0.42
C ILE A 67 -7.82 4.59 -1.00
N CYS A 68 -8.50 5.08 -2.03
CA CYS A 68 -8.01 6.17 -2.87
C CYS A 68 -8.64 7.53 -2.61
N GLN A 69 -9.78 7.60 -1.92
CA GLN A 69 -10.49 8.87 -1.69
C GLN A 69 -10.55 9.30 -0.22
N ASP A 70 -10.03 8.48 0.70
CA ASP A 70 -9.88 8.87 2.10
C ASP A 70 -8.68 9.82 2.26
N LYS A 71 -8.98 11.11 2.47
CA LYS A 71 -7.98 12.18 2.60
C LYS A 71 -7.05 12.02 3.81
N SER A 72 -7.42 11.19 4.78
CA SER A 72 -6.68 11.02 6.03
C SER A 72 -5.55 9.99 5.96
N ASN A 73 -5.41 9.29 4.83
CA ASN A 73 -4.52 8.14 4.71
C ASN A 73 -3.75 8.14 3.39
N TYR A 74 -2.62 7.43 3.38
CA TYR A 74 -1.76 7.21 2.22
C TYR A 74 -2.30 6.00 1.41
N PRO A 75 -2.73 6.18 0.14
CA PRO A 75 -3.30 5.10 -0.66
C PRO A 75 -2.43 3.85 -0.75
N SER A 76 -1.13 4.01 -0.97
CA SER A 76 -0.13 2.93 -1.00
C SER A 76 -0.14 2.09 0.28
N LEU A 77 -0.15 2.76 1.45
CA LEU A 77 -0.16 2.12 2.76
C LEU A 77 -1.46 1.35 3.01
N LEU A 78 -2.61 1.95 2.68
CA LEU A 78 -3.91 1.30 2.81
C LEU A 78 -4.06 0.11 1.86
N LEU A 79 -3.59 0.25 0.63
CA LEU A 79 -3.64 -0.82 -0.35
C LEU A 79 -2.85 -2.03 0.16
N LEU A 80 -1.62 -1.81 0.65
CA LEU A 80 -0.79 -2.87 1.20
C LEU A 80 -1.45 -3.56 2.41
N GLU A 81 -2.02 -2.78 3.35
CA GLU A 81 -2.75 -3.34 4.51
C GLU A 81 -3.89 -4.27 4.05
N ASN A 82 -4.65 -3.82 3.04
CA ASN A 82 -5.80 -4.56 2.54
C ASN A 82 -5.39 -5.79 1.70
N LEU A 83 -4.23 -5.78 1.05
CA LEU A 83 -3.69 -6.94 0.34
C LEU A 83 -3.25 -8.06 1.30
N ILE A 84 -2.61 -7.68 2.40
CA ILE A 84 -2.10 -8.63 3.41
C ILE A 84 -3.25 -9.26 4.20
N HIS A 85 -4.19 -8.44 4.69
CA HIS A 85 -5.37 -8.91 5.43
C HIS A 85 -6.65 -8.25 4.91
N PRO A 86 -7.23 -8.81 3.82
CA PRO A 86 -8.45 -8.27 3.24
C PRO A 86 -9.64 -8.44 4.20
N LYS A 87 -10.27 -7.34 4.59
CA LYS A 87 -11.56 -7.35 5.33
C LYS A 87 -12.75 -7.65 4.44
N GLU A 88 -12.59 -7.32 3.17
CA GLU A 88 -13.57 -7.50 2.12
C GLU A 88 -12.80 -7.83 0.84
N ARG A 89 -13.52 -8.40 -0.13
CA ARG A 89 -12.95 -8.69 -1.44
C ARG A 89 -12.49 -7.39 -2.10
N LEU A 90 -11.26 -7.35 -2.61
CA LEU A 90 -10.67 -6.15 -3.23
C LEU A 90 -11.01 -6.02 -4.72
N PHE A 91 -10.96 -7.13 -5.45
CA PHE A 91 -11.03 -7.14 -6.91
C PHE A 91 -12.30 -7.84 -7.40
N GLN A 92 -12.85 -7.38 -8.53
CA GLN A 92 -14.02 -7.96 -9.18
C GLN A 92 -13.70 -9.38 -9.71
N THR A 93 -14.71 -10.25 -9.88
CA THR A 93 -14.51 -11.48 -10.67
C THR A 93 -14.72 -11.10 -12.13
N SER A 94 -13.75 -11.29 -13.01
CA SER A 94 -14.05 -11.25 -14.44
C SER A 94 -14.38 -12.63 -15.00
N LYS A 95 -14.83 -12.64 -16.26
CA LYS A 95 -15.10 -13.85 -17.04
C LYS A 95 -13.81 -14.58 -17.44
N ASN A 96 -12.66 -13.91 -17.47
CA ASN A 96 -11.36 -14.48 -17.81
C ASN A 96 -10.63 -14.92 -16.52
N GLN A 97 -11.23 -15.91 -15.85
CA GLN A 97 -10.92 -16.21 -14.45
C GLN A 97 -9.47 -16.68 -14.20
N PHE A 98 -8.80 -17.29 -15.19
CA PHE A 98 -7.51 -17.94 -14.93
C PHE A 98 -6.35 -16.96 -14.75
N ILE A 99 -6.15 -16.04 -15.71
CA ILE A 99 -5.05 -15.07 -15.68
C ILE A 99 -5.20 -14.10 -14.50
N GLU A 100 -6.41 -13.58 -14.30
CA GLU A 100 -6.68 -12.69 -13.18
C GLU A 100 -6.52 -13.40 -11.84
N LYS A 101 -6.98 -14.65 -11.70
CA LYS A 101 -6.78 -15.41 -10.45
C LYS A 101 -5.29 -15.60 -10.17
N SER A 102 -4.48 -15.92 -11.17
CA SER A 102 -3.03 -16.03 -10.99
C SER A 102 -2.42 -14.70 -10.52
N SER A 103 -2.72 -13.59 -11.21
CA SER A 103 -2.23 -12.26 -10.80
C SER A 103 -2.69 -11.87 -9.40
N LEU A 104 -3.92 -12.23 -9.02
CA LEU A 104 -4.50 -11.97 -7.70
C LEU A 104 -3.83 -12.76 -6.58
N GLU A 105 -3.51 -14.01 -6.81
CA GLU A 105 -2.78 -14.81 -5.82
C GLU A 105 -1.33 -14.34 -5.72
N THR A 106 -0.66 -14.05 -6.85
CA THR A 106 0.70 -13.50 -6.85
C THR A 106 0.81 -12.21 -6.02
N ILE A 107 -0.07 -11.23 -6.21
CA ILE A 107 0.02 -9.98 -5.43
C ILE A 107 -0.26 -10.20 -3.94
N LYS A 108 -1.17 -11.12 -3.58
CA LYS A 108 -1.42 -11.44 -2.17
C LYS A 108 -0.22 -12.11 -1.54
N GLU A 109 0.38 -13.09 -2.22
CA GLU A 109 1.58 -13.80 -1.77
C GLU A 109 2.77 -12.84 -1.62
N ASN A 110 2.92 -11.89 -2.55
CA ASN A 110 3.99 -10.90 -2.52
C ASN A 110 3.78 -9.78 -1.49
N SER A 111 2.52 -9.50 -1.11
CA SER A 111 2.21 -8.34 -0.26
C SER A 111 2.96 -8.33 1.08
N GLY A 112 3.17 -9.48 1.69
CA GLY A 112 3.95 -9.57 2.92
C GLY A 112 5.45 -9.37 2.70
N ARG A 113 6.03 -9.88 1.60
CA ARG A 113 7.41 -9.58 1.18
C ARG A 113 7.59 -8.08 0.90
N LEU A 114 6.58 -7.44 0.33
CA LEU A 114 6.57 -6.00 0.07
C LEU A 114 6.58 -5.20 1.39
N LEU A 115 5.80 -5.63 2.40
CA LEU A 115 5.88 -5.07 3.75
C LEU A 115 7.28 -5.27 4.37
N ILE A 116 7.88 -6.45 4.27
CA ILE A 116 9.24 -6.70 4.77
C ILE A 116 10.26 -5.80 4.07
N THR A 117 10.15 -5.65 2.76
CA THR A 117 11.02 -4.76 1.96
C THR A 117 10.91 -3.32 2.43
N TYR A 118 9.69 -2.84 2.68
CA TYR A 118 9.45 -1.50 3.20
C TYR A 118 9.99 -1.31 4.62
N LEU A 119 9.75 -2.27 5.52
CA LEU A 119 10.27 -2.23 6.90
C LEU A 119 11.81 -2.27 6.91
N SER A 120 12.41 -3.04 6.01
CA SER A 120 13.86 -3.10 5.83
C SER A 120 14.41 -1.75 5.38
N TYR A 121 13.77 -1.11 4.41
CA TYR A 121 14.12 0.26 4.01
C TYR A 121 14.07 1.22 5.21
N LEU A 122 12.99 1.20 6.00
CA LEU A 122 12.90 2.03 7.21
C LEU A 122 14.06 1.78 8.17
N GLN A 123 14.48 0.53 8.32
CA GLN A 123 15.59 0.15 9.19
C GLN A 123 16.95 0.62 8.65
N THR A 124 17.11 0.72 7.32
CA THR A 124 18.33 1.26 6.68
C THR A 124 18.46 2.78 6.81
N VAL A 125 17.34 3.51 6.76
CA VAL A 125 17.34 4.97 6.91
C VAL A 125 17.33 5.42 8.37
N ALA A 126 16.97 4.53 9.30
CA ALA A 126 17.06 4.80 10.73
C ALA A 126 18.51 4.90 11.20
N LYS A 127 18.85 5.97 11.92
CA LYS A 127 20.23 6.23 12.42
C LYS A 127 20.74 5.22 13.44
N THR A 128 19.88 4.43 14.07
CA THR A 128 20.27 3.47 15.12
C THR A 128 19.82 2.05 14.78
N PRO A 129 20.68 1.04 15.01
CA PRO A 129 20.29 -0.35 14.87
C PRO A 129 19.07 -0.69 15.72
N LYS A 130 18.18 -1.53 15.18
CA LYS A 130 16.94 -2.00 15.84
C LYS A 130 15.98 -0.89 16.26
N CYS A 131 16.12 0.34 15.76
CA CYS A 131 15.21 1.40 16.15
C CYS A 131 13.77 1.12 15.70
N ILE A 132 13.58 0.61 14.47
CA ILE A 132 12.25 0.31 13.95
C ILE A 132 11.62 -0.82 14.77
N GLU A 133 12.39 -1.83 15.17
CA GLU A 133 11.93 -2.90 16.08
C GLU A 133 11.52 -2.36 17.45
N LYS A 134 12.18 -1.33 17.97
CA LYS A 134 11.80 -0.70 19.25
C LYS A 134 10.52 0.13 19.13
N GLU A 135 10.33 0.81 18.01
CA GLU A 135 9.15 1.65 17.76
C GLU A 135 7.93 0.83 17.35
N ILE A 136 8.15 -0.30 16.67
CA ILE A 136 7.14 -1.23 16.19
C ILE A 136 7.53 -2.66 16.61
N PRO A 137 7.43 -3.02 17.91
CA PRO A 137 7.83 -4.35 18.39
C PRO A 137 7.12 -5.52 17.69
N GLU A 138 5.92 -5.27 17.15
CA GLU A 138 5.13 -6.25 16.41
C GLU A 138 5.83 -6.72 15.13
N ILE A 139 6.84 -6.01 14.60
CA ILE A 139 7.59 -6.48 13.44
C ILE A 139 8.61 -7.57 13.78
N ILE A 140 8.99 -7.73 15.05
CA ILE A 140 9.98 -8.73 15.47
C ILE A 140 9.52 -10.15 15.12
N PRO A 141 8.32 -10.60 15.51
CA PRO A 141 7.82 -11.91 15.10
C PRO A 141 7.63 -12.01 13.58
N LEU A 142 7.23 -10.91 12.91
CA LEU A 142 7.12 -10.87 11.45
C LEU A 142 8.46 -11.10 10.75
N TYR A 143 9.51 -10.39 11.13
CA TYR A 143 10.86 -10.60 10.60
C TYR A 143 11.38 -12.00 10.89
N SER A 144 11.10 -12.54 12.08
CA SER A 144 11.49 -13.90 12.43
C SER A 144 10.86 -14.91 11.47
N ARG A 145 9.55 -14.80 11.20
CA ARG A 145 8.88 -15.68 10.23
C ARG A 145 9.54 -15.58 8.86
N TYR A 146 9.69 -14.38 8.31
CA TYR A 146 10.32 -14.18 6.99
C TYR A 146 11.78 -14.60 6.92
N ARG A 147 12.53 -14.57 8.02
CA ARG A 147 13.93 -15.03 8.02
C ARG A 147 14.06 -16.55 8.08
N TYR A 148 13.20 -17.22 8.83
CA TYR A 148 13.39 -18.64 9.17
C TYR A 148 12.43 -19.58 8.46
N LEU A 149 11.30 -19.09 7.96
CA LEU A 149 10.20 -19.91 7.47
C LEU A 149 9.88 -19.65 5.99
N GLU A 150 10.52 -18.68 5.34
CA GLU A 150 10.18 -18.27 3.97
C GLU A 150 10.35 -19.40 2.94
N ASP A 151 11.27 -20.33 3.19
CA ASP A 151 11.49 -21.52 2.34
C ASP A 151 10.69 -22.76 2.80
N ILE A 152 9.98 -22.68 3.93
CA ILE A 152 9.40 -23.83 4.64
C ILE A 152 7.87 -23.72 4.73
N VAL A 153 7.35 -22.48 4.74
CA VAL A 153 5.94 -22.18 5.01
C VAL A 153 5.35 -21.41 3.82
N ASP A 154 4.08 -21.70 3.52
CA ASP A 154 3.32 -21.03 2.47
C ASP A 154 3.27 -19.51 2.73
N PRO A 155 3.51 -18.64 1.73
CA PRO A 155 3.49 -17.18 1.87
C PRO A 155 2.25 -16.63 2.59
N LYS A 156 1.08 -17.28 2.45
CA LYS A 156 -0.16 -16.84 3.12
C LYS A 156 -0.08 -16.95 4.65
N ASP A 157 0.72 -17.88 5.18
CA ASP A 157 0.88 -18.14 6.61
C ASP A 157 2.01 -17.28 7.23
N MET A 158 2.76 -16.56 6.38
CA MET A 158 3.89 -15.71 6.79
C MET A 158 3.44 -14.33 7.33
N ASN A 159 2.25 -13.90 6.92
CA ASN A 159 1.71 -12.56 7.13
C ASN A 159 1.25 -12.27 8.57
N GLY A 160 1.39 -13.22 9.49
CA GLY A 160 1.03 -13.02 10.90
C GLY A 160 -0.47 -12.81 11.15
N SER A 161 -0.84 -12.56 12.40
CA SER A 161 -2.26 -12.37 12.76
C SER A 161 -2.79 -10.99 12.32
N TYR A 162 -4.10 -10.89 12.09
CA TYR A 162 -4.76 -9.63 11.75
C TYR A 162 -4.46 -8.51 12.77
N ASN A 163 -4.44 -8.83 14.08
CA ASN A 163 -4.16 -7.85 15.13
C ASN A 163 -2.72 -7.34 15.08
N GLU A 164 -1.77 -8.23 14.79
CA GLU A 164 -0.35 -7.89 14.63
C GLU A 164 -0.16 -6.94 13.43
N ILE A 165 -0.71 -7.30 12.27
CA ILE A 165 -0.63 -6.45 11.07
C ILE A 165 -1.33 -5.11 11.28
N LYS A 166 -2.52 -5.09 11.86
CA LYS A 166 -3.22 -3.84 12.18
C LYS A 166 -2.38 -2.94 13.10
N ALA A 167 -1.70 -3.51 14.10
CA ALA A 167 -0.82 -2.75 14.99
C ALA A 167 0.37 -2.15 14.22
N ILE A 168 1.02 -2.94 13.36
CA ILE A 168 2.11 -2.48 12.49
C ILE A 168 1.64 -1.30 11.62
N PHE A 169 0.55 -1.47 10.86
CA PHE A 169 0.06 -0.42 9.96
C PHE A 169 -0.39 0.84 10.69
N SER A 170 -0.95 0.71 11.91
CA SER A 170 -1.32 1.87 12.73
C SER A 170 -0.11 2.75 13.07
N LYS A 171 1.06 2.15 13.29
CA LYS A 171 2.32 2.85 13.57
C LYS A 171 2.96 3.39 12.29
N LEU A 172 2.90 2.63 11.19
CA LEU A 172 3.45 3.04 9.89
C LEU A 172 2.79 4.29 9.30
N LYS A 173 1.54 4.62 9.68
CA LYS A 173 0.92 5.92 9.37
C LYS A 173 1.73 7.13 9.85
N HIS A 174 2.66 6.91 10.77
CA HIS A 174 3.53 7.92 11.36
C HIS A 174 5.02 7.61 11.16
N ALA A 175 5.38 6.97 10.04
CA ALA A 175 6.74 6.55 9.73
C ALA A 175 7.78 7.70 9.83
N ASP A 176 7.47 8.91 9.36
CA ASP A 176 8.37 10.05 9.49
C ASP A 176 8.68 10.37 10.97
N LYS A 177 7.67 10.37 11.83
CA LYS A 177 7.83 10.62 13.27
C LYS A 177 8.62 9.51 13.95
N ILE A 178 8.49 8.27 13.48
CA ILE A 178 9.29 7.13 13.96
C ILE A 178 10.77 7.40 13.65
N LEU A 179 11.09 7.76 12.41
CA LEU A 179 12.47 8.06 12.00
C LEU A 179 13.06 9.29 12.71
N GLU A 180 12.24 10.30 12.98
CA GLU A 180 12.64 11.46 13.77
C GLU A 180 13.02 11.05 15.20
N ARG A 181 12.18 10.25 15.88
CA ARG A 181 12.50 9.73 17.22
C ARG A 181 13.74 8.86 17.22
N CYS A 182 13.93 8.04 16.19
CA CYS A 182 15.16 7.26 16.00
C CYS A 182 16.41 8.16 15.91
N SER A 183 16.29 9.29 15.22
CA SER A 183 17.39 10.25 15.08
C SER A 183 17.68 10.98 16.38
N GLN A 184 16.65 11.40 17.12
CA GLN A 184 16.81 12.09 18.41
C GLN A 184 17.44 11.20 19.50
N ARG A 185 17.17 9.89 19.48
CA ARG A 185 17.85 8.94 20.38
C ARG A 185 19.32 8.76 20.05
N ALA A 186 19.66 8.74 18.76
CA ALA A 186 21.06 8.66 18.32
C ALA A 186 21.89 9.83 18.86
N THR A 187 21.32 11.05 18.83
CA THR A 187 22.00 12.26 19.31
C THR A 187 22.09 12.37 20.83
N LYS A 188 21.30 11.60 21.59
CA LYS A 188 21.36 11.58 23.07
C LYS A 188 22.34 10.54 23.61
N ASN A 189 22.74 9.57 22.79
CA ASN A 189 23.65 8.49 23.14
C ASN A 189 25.09 8.73 22.65
N ASN A 190 25.33 9.87 21.99
CA ASN A 190 26.64 10.41 21.62
C ASN A 190 26.92 11.63 22.48
#